data_AF-A0A800ETI7-F1
#
_entry.id   AF-A0A800ETI7-F1
#
_cell.length_a   1.000
_cell.length_b   1.000
_cell.length_c   1.000
_cell.angle_alpha   90.00
_cell.angle_beta   90.00
_cell.angle_gamma   90.00
#
_symmetry.space_group_name_H-M   'P 1'
#
loop_
_entity.id
_entity.type
_entity.pdbx_description
1 polymer ?
#
loop_
_entity_poly.entity_id
_entity_poly.type
_entity_poly.pdbx_seq_one_letter_code
_entity_poly.pdbx_strand_id
1 'polypeptide(L)'
;MVRAGGRPCEWLEHDVIAERFPMLRYTEAWGAAWDPNGGILFAHRCLDAVQRRFLELGGQIVTASVESVESQPDGGVRIGFRSNTTAAENEHTSF
;
A
#
# COMPACT_ATOMS: atom_id res chain seq x y z
N MET A 1 8.41 -13.24 -25.83
CA MET A 1 9.49 -13.09 -24.84
C MET A 1 9.21 -11.82 -24.04
N VAL A 2 8.81 -11.95 -22.77
CA VAL A 2 8.58 -10.77 -21.90
C VAL A 2 9.94 -10.15 -21.58
N ARG A 3 10.35 -9.16 -22.39
CA ARG A 3 11.48 -8.27 -22.13
C ARG A 3 10.95 -6.85 -22.02
N ALA A 4 10.49 -6.46 -20.84
CA ALA A 4 10.12 -5.07 -20.59
C ALA A 4 10.34 -4.74 -19.11
N GLY A 5 11.58 -4.43 -18.74
CA GLY A 5 11.87 -3.87 -17.41
C GLY A 5 13.24 -4.23 -16.81
N GLY A 6 14.01 -5.13 -17.41
CA GLY A 6 15.34 -5.52 -16.91
C GLY A 6 15.31 -6.27 -15.57
N ARG A 7 14.14 -6.65 -15.08
CA ARG A 7 13.98 -7.46 -13.87
C ARG A 7 14.16 -8.93 -14.23
N PRO A 8 14.75 -9.75 -13.34
CA PRO A 8 14.84 -11.18 -13.58
C PRO A 8 13.41 -11.74 -13.67
N CYS A 9 13.06 -12.26 -14.83
CA CYS A 9 11.79 -12.94 -15.08
C CYS A 9 12.15 -14.18 -15.88
N GLU A 10 11.75 -15.35 -15.38
CA GLU A 10 11.90 -16.63 -16.08
C GLU A 10 10.61 -16.92 -16.85
N TRP A 11 10.72 -17.51 -18.03
CA TRP A 11 9.57 -18.09 -18.72
C TRP A 11 9.58 -19.60 -18.45
N LEU A 12 8.47 -20.13 -17.93
CA LEU A 12 8.31 -21.53 -17.58
C LEU A 12 7.32 -22.19 -18.54
N GLU A 13 7.73 -23.32 -19.11
CA GLU A 13 6.86 -24.21 -19.88
C GLU A 13 6.06 -25.14 -18.95
N HIS A 14 5.07 -25.83 -19.51
CA HIS A 14 4.10 -26.63 -18.75
C HIS A 14 4.74 -27.69 -17.83
N ASP A 15 5.69 -28.47 -18.34
CA ASP A 15 6.38 -29.54 -17.62
C ASP A 15 7.14 -28.98 -16.41
N VAL A 16 7.84 -27.86 -16.58
CA VAL A 16 8.56 -27.17 -15.51
C VAL A 16 7.60 -26.62 -14.45
N ILE A 17 6.45 -26.09 -14.85
CA ILE A 17 5.42 -25.62 -13.90
C ILE A 17 4.87 -26.79 -13.10
N ALA A 18 4.55 -27.92 -13.75
CA ALA A 18 3.99 -29.10 -13.10
C ALA A 18 4.96 -29.72 -12.08
N GLU A 19 6.26 -29.73 -12.39
CA GLU A 19 7.31 -30.20 -11.48
C GLU A 19 7.53 -29.23 -10.30
N ARG A 20 7.71 -27.93 -10.58
CA ARG A 20 8.07 -26.94 -9.55
C ARG A 20 6.89 -26.53 -8.65
N PHE A 21 5.67 -26.54 -9.19
CA PHE A 21 4.45 -26.08 -8.51
C PHE A 21 3.31 -27.12 -8.64
N PRO A 22 3.46 -28.31 -8.02
CA PRO A 22 2.54 -29.44 -8.23
C PRO A 22 1.11 -29.22 -7.73
N MET A 23 0.87 -28.14 -6.97
CA MET A 23 -0.47 -27.72 -6.54
C MET A 23 -1.28 -27.02 -7.65
N LEU A 24 -0.63 -26.57 -8.73
CA LEU A 24 -1.26 -25.88 -9.83
C LEU A 24 -1.66 -26.88 -10.93
N ARG A 25 -2.80 -26.66 -11.58
CA ARG A 25 -3.26 -27.45 -12.73
C ARG A 25 -3.58 -26.53 -13.89
N TYR A 26 -2.79 -26.60 -14.94
CA TYR A 26 -2.97 -25.84 -16.19
C TYR A 26 -3.01 -26.79 -17.38
N THR A 27 -3.54 -26.33 -18.50
CA THR A 27 -3.49 -27.09 -19.76
C THR A 27 -2.08 -27.01 -20.36
N GLU A 28 -1.70 -27.98 -21.20
CA GLU A 28 -0.37 -28.05 -21.83
C GLU A 28 -0.05 -26.86 -22.75
N ALA A 29 -1.09 -26.16 -23.23
CA ALA A 29 -0.93 -25.00 -24.10
C ALA A 29 -0.47 -23.73 -23.35
N TRP A 30 -0.32 -23.78 -22.02
CA TRP A 30 -0.06 -22.61 -21.18
C TRP A 30 1.36 -22.65 -20.61
N GLY A 31 2.08 -21.54 -20.76
CA GLY A 31 3.30 -21.23 -20.03
C GLY A 31 3.08 -20.08 -19.05
N ALA A 32 4.09 -19.79 -18.25
CA ALA A 32 4.03 -18.74 -17.23
C ALA A 32 5.28 -17.85 -17.24
N ALA A 33 5.07 -16.56 -17.05
CA ALA A 33 6.15 -15.65 -16.64
C ALA A 33 6.27 -15.71 -15.11
N TRP A 34 7.45 -16.07 -14.60
CA TRP A 34 7.74 -16.16 -13.18
C TRP A 34 8.72 -15.07 -12.76
N ASP A 35 8.38 -14.32 -11.71
CA ASP A 35 9.24 -13.31 -11.09
C ASP A 35 9.75 -13.83 -9.72
N PRO A 36 11.07 -14.10 -9.57
CA PRO A 36 11.67 -14.51 -8.29
C PRO A 36 11.47 -13.51 -7.16
N ASN A 37 11.38 -12.23 -7.51
CA ASN A 37 11.29 -11.15 -6.55
C ASN A 37 9.84 -10.75 -6.28
N GLY A 38 8.88 -11.41 -6.96
CA GLY A 38 7.48 -11.31 -6.63
C GLY A 38 7.21 -11.79 -5.21
N GLY A 39 6.15 -11.27 -4.61
CA GLY A 39 5.81 -11.62 -3.24
C GLY A 39 4.45 -11.07 -2.81
N ILE A 40 4.12 -11.29 -1.55
CA ILE A 40 2.86 -10.87 -0.95
C ILE A 40 3.13 -9.76 0.05
N LEU A 41 2.36 -8.68 -0.03
CA LEU A 41 2.34 -7.62 0.99
C LEU A 41 1.11 -7.77 1.87
N PHE A 42 1.30 -7.77 3.18
CA PHE A 42 0.22 -7.57 4.13
C PHE A 42 -0.08 -6.07 4.22
N ALA A 43 -0.90 -5.58 3.29
CA ALA A 43 -1.12 -4.14 3.08
C ALA A 43 -1.48 -3.38 4.36
N HIS A 44 -2.32 -3.96 5.23
CA HIS A 44 -2.67 -3.38 6.53
C HIS A 44 -1.45 -3.22 7.44
N ARG A 45 -0.58 -4.24 7.53
CA ARG A 45 0.65 -4.16 8.35
C ARG A 45 1.65 -3.14 7.82
N CYS A 46 1.74 -3.01 6.48
CA CYS A 46 2.58 -1.99 5.86
C CYS A 46 2.08 -0.59 6.23
N LEU A 47 0.77 -0.35 6.13
CA LEU A 47 0.17 0.92 6.53
C LEU A 47 0.41 1.20 8.02
N ASP A 48 0.16 0.22 8.90
CA ASP A 48 0.37 0.35 10.34
C ASP A 48 1.83 0.69 10.67
N ALA A 49 2.79 0.06 9.99
CA ALA A 49 4.21 0.34 10.19
C ALA A 49 4.59 1.78 9.82
N VAL A 50 4.07 2.27 8.69
CA VAL A 50 4.31 3.65 8.25
C VAL A 50 3.65 4.65 9.18
N GLN A 51 2.38 4.43 9.53
CA GLN A 51 1.63 5.30 10.44
C GLN A 51 2.29 5.36 11.82
N ARG A 52 2.72 4.22 12.37
CA ARG A 52 3.44 4.17 13.65
C ARG A 52 4.72 4.97 13.60
N ARG A 53 5.55 4.79 12.56
CA ARG A 53 6.81 5.51 12.43
C ARG A 53 6.58 7.02 12.28
N PHE A 54 5.54 7.41 11.56
CA PHE A 54 5.15 8.81 11.41
C PHE A 54 4.77 9.45 12.76
N LEU A 55 3.96 8.75 13.57
CA LEU A 55 3.59 9.19 14.92
C LEU A 55 4.81 9.29 15.85
N GLU A 56 5.72 8.30 15.82
CA GLU A 56 6.98 8.31 16.60
C GLU A 56 7.86 9.52 16.28
N LEU A 57 7.79 10.03 15.05
CA LEU A 57 8.54 11.20 14.60
C LEU A 57 7.81 12.53 14.90
N GLY A 58 6.69 12.49 15.64
CA GLY A 58 5.89 13.66 16.01
C GLY A 58 4.81 14.03 15.00
N GLY A 59 4.55 13.19 13.99
CA GLY A 59 3.44 13.36 13.08
C GLY A 59 2.08 13.23 13.79
N GLN A 60 1.03 13.80 13.19
CA GLN A 60 -0.34 13.70 13.68
C GLN A 60 -1.23 13.10 12.61
N ILE A 61 -1.99 12.07 12.97
CA ILE A 61 -2.97 11.42 12.09
C ILE A 61 -4.36 11.81 12.56
N VAL A 62 -5.15 12.41 11.67
CA VAL A 62 -6.53 12.78 11.93
C VAL A 62 -7.46 11.85 11.14
N THR A 63 -8.31 11.11 11.84
CA THR A 63 -9.36 10.31 11.21
C THR A 63 -10.60 11.18 11.00
N ALA A 64 -10.75 11.71 9.79
CA ALA A 64 -11.81 12.63 9.45
C ALA A 64 -12.28 12.45 8.01
N SER A 65 -13.49 12.92 7.74
CA SER A 65 -13.99 13.11 6.37
C SER A 65 -13.65 14.53 5.93
N VAL A 66 -12.92 14.68 4.83
CA VAL A 66 -12.61 15.99 4.25
C VAL A 66 -13.89 16.55 3.61
N GLU A 67 -14.21 17.80 3.89
CA GLU A 67 -15.41 18.50 3.40
C GLU A 67 -15.07 19.62 2.41
N SER A 68 -13.92 20.29 2.60
CA SER A 68 -13.45 21.32 1.69
C SER A 68 -11.92 21.38 1.63
N VAL A 69 -11.40 21.86 0.50
CA VAL A 69 -9.98 22.14 0.31
C VAL A 69 -9.88 23.49 -0.42
N GLU A 70 -9.22 24.45 0.21
CA GLU A 70 -9.10 25.82 -0.28
C GLU A 70 -7.62 26.21 -0.39
N SER A 71 -7.20 26.67 -1.57
CA SER A 71 -5.89 27.28 -1.75
C SER A 71 -5.87 28.68 -1.13
N GLN A 72 -4.77 29.03 -0.49
CA GLN A 72 -4.61 30.29 0.22
C GLN A 72 -3.70 31.24 -0.58
N PRO A 73 -3.89 32.58 -0.46
CA PRO A 73 -3.08 33.56 -1.20
C PRO A 73 -1.57 33.49 -0.93
N ASP A 74 -1.17 32.93 0.22
CA ASP A 74 0.22 32.72 0.63
C ASP A 74 0.82 31.40 0.11
N GLY A 75 0.09 30.65 -0.72
CA GLY A 75 0.48 29.33 -1.22
C GLY A 75 0.18 28.19 -0.25
N GLY A 76 -0.44 28.47 0.90
CA GLY A 76 -0.94 27.45 1.82
C GLY A 76 -2.20 26.73 1.33
N VAL A 77 -2.60 25.70 2.05
CA VAL A 77 -3.87 24.98 1.83
C VAL A 77 -4.62 24.91 3.15
N ARG A 78 -5.89 25.32 3.14
CA ARG A 78 -6.83 25.10 4.23
C ARG A 78 -7.70 23.89 3.91
N ILE A 79 -7.79 22.96 4.86
CA ILE A 79 -8.63 21.76 4.73
C ILE A 79 -9.75 21.86 5.77
N GLY A 80 -10.99 21.98 5.32
CA GLY A 80 -12.17 21.82 6.16
C GLY A 80 -12.48 20.33 6.31
N PHE A 81 -12.70 19.86 7.53
CA PHE A 81 -12.98 18.46 7.79
C PHE A 81 -13.97 18.28 8.92
N ARG A 82 -14.69 17.15 8.88
CA ARG A 82 -15.51 16.65 9.97
C ARG A 82 -14.80 15.48 10.62
N SER A 83 -14.43 15.64 11.88
CA SER A 83 -13.84 14.54 12.65
C SER A 83 -14.85 13.41 12.79
N ASN A 84 -14.40 12.18 12.50
CA ASN A 84 -15.19 10.98 12.77
C ASN A 84 -14.94 10.46 14.19
N THR A 85 -13.95 11.03 14.89
CA THR A 85 -13.70 10.77 16.30
C THR A 85 -14.71 11.58 17.12
N THR A 86 -15.77 10.94 17.60
CA THR A 86 -16.55 11.46 18.72
C THR A 86 -15.58 11.60 19.89
N ALA A 87 -15.47 12.82 20.44
CA ALA A 87 -14.59 13.21 21.52
C ALA A 87 -14.23 12.07 22.50
N ALA A 88 -12.96 11.66 22.52
CA ALA A 88 -12.33 11.35 23.79
C ALA A 88 -12.04 12.72 24.42
N GLU A 89 -12.94 13.13 25.32
CA GLU A 89 -12.97 14.41 25.99
C GLU A 89 -11.68 14.72 26.78
N ASN A 90 -11.42 16.03 26.93
CA ASN A 90 -10.65 16.68 27.99
C ASN A 90 -9.12 16.50 28.00
N GLU A 91 -8.39 17.53 27.56
CA GLU A 91 -7.83 18.49 28.52
C GLU A 91 -7.25 19.73 27.78
N HIS A 92 -7.67 20.89 28.26
CA HIS A 92 -6.96 22.15 28.11
C HIS A 92 -5.48 21.98 28.46
N THR A 93 -4.58 22.42 27.58
CA THR A 93 -3.47 23.28 28.01
C THR A 93 -2.95 24.08 26.82
N SER A 94 -3.11 25.39 26.92
CA SER A 94 -2.26 26.37 26.23
C SER A 94 -0.83 26.21 26.73
N PHE A 95 0.14 26.15 25.81
CA PHE A 95 1.45 26.81 25.90
C PHE A 95 1.98 27.03 24.48
#